data_AF-A0A2I0L0W1-F1
#
_entry.id   AF-A0A2I0L0W1-F1
#
_cell.length_a   1.000
_cell.length_b   1.000
_cell.length_c   1.000
_cell.angle_alpha   90.00
_cell.angle_beta   90.00
_cell.angle_gamma   90.00
#
_symmetry.space_group_name_H-M   'P 1'
#
loop_
_entity.id
_entity.type
_entity.pdbx_description
1 polymer ?
#
loop_
_entity_poly.entity_id
_entity_poly.type
_entity_poly.pdbx_seq_one_letter_code
_entity_poly.pdbx_strand_id
1 'polypeptide(L)'
;MVRRSCRGAKWVSLVVLIFALFATILGEDGLISNGDFETPPAGGFSSEGVADGPTSIPSWRSNGTVELVQSGQRQGGMILVVPEGTHAVRLGNDAEISQELTLEKGAMYSVTFSAARTCAQLESLN
;
A
#
# COMPACT_ATOMS: atom_id res chain seq x y z
N MET A 1 51.18 -29.30 -30.30
CA MET A 1 50.55 -28.33 -29.39
C MET A 1 49.06 -28.25 -29.71
N VAL A 2 48.21 -29.02 -29.02
CA VAL A 2 46.76 -29.05 -29.28
C VAL A 2 46.10 -27.86 -28.59
N ARG A 3 45.66 -26.86 -29.37
CA ARG A 3 44.80 -25.79 -28.85
C ARG A 3 43.45 -26.39 -28.49
N ARG A 4 43.25 -26.74 -27.22
CA ARG A 4 41.92 -27.02 -26.67
C ARG A 4 41.09 -25.74 -26.79
N SER A 5 40.11 -25.77 -27.70
CA SER A 5 39.20 -24.65 -27.91
C SER A 5 38.28 -24.51 -26.69
N CYS A 6 38.41 -23.41 -25.95
CA CYS A 6 37.60 -23.03 -24.79
C CYS A 6 36.12 -22.70 -25.12
N ARG A 7 35.46 -23.48 -25.99
CA ARG A 7 34.03 -23.27 -26.30
C ARG A 7 33.15 -23.48 -25.06
N GLY A 8 33.47 -24.46 -24.22
CA GLY A 8 32.76 -24.71 -22.96
C GLY A 8 32.89 -23.57 -21.95
N ALA A 9 34.08 -22.97 -21.82
CA ALA A 9 34.32 -21.85 -20.91
C ALA A 9 33.52 -20.59 -21.28
N LYS A 10 33.30 -20.36 -22.58
CA LYS A 10 32.47 -19.24 -23.06
C LYS A 10 31.00 -19.40 -22.71
N TRP A 11 30.46 -20.61 -22.82
CA TRP A 11 29.08 -20.92 -22.48
C TRP A 11 28.85 -20.88 -20.96
N VAL A 12 29.78 -21.43 -20.18
CA VAL A 12 29.74 -21.33 -18.72
C VAL A 12 29.81 -19.87 -18.27
N SER A 13 30.70 -19.07 -18.86
CA SER A 13 30.80 -17.64 -18.55
C SER A 13 29.53 -16.88 -18.91
N LEU A 14 28.89 -17.20 -20.04
CA LEU A 14 27.62 -16.60 -20.44
C LEU A 14 26.49 -16.95 -19.47
N VAL A 15 26.39 -18.22 -19.06
CA VAL A 15 25.38 -18.70 -18.10
C VAL A 15 25.57 -18.05 -16.72
N VAL A 16 26.82 -17.92 -16.25
CA VAL A 16 27.13 -17.21 -14.98
C VAL A 16 26.76 -15.73 -15.06
N LEU A 17 27.02 -15.07 -16.20
CA LEU A 17 26.67 -13.66 -16.40
C LEU A 17 25.16 -13.45 -16.43
N ILE A 18 24.42 -14.38 -17.05
CA ILE A 18 22.95 -14.37 -17.07
C ILE A 18 22.39 -14.58 -15.66
N PHE A 19 22.90 -15.55 -14.89
CA PHE A 19 22.48 -15.76 -13.50
C PHE A 19 22.77 -14.54 -12.59
N ALA A 20 23.90 -13.87 -12.78
CA ALA A 20 24.24 -12.66 -12.03
C ALA A 20 23.30 -11.48 -12.34
N LEU A 21 22.80 -11.38 -13.58
CA LEU A 21 21.82 -10.36 -13.99
C LEU A 21 20.42 -10.61 -13.42
N PHE A 22 20.02 -11.86 -13.18
CA PHE A 22 18.74 -12.18 -12.55
C PHE A 22 18.74 -11.98 -11.03
N ALA A 23 19.91 -12.04 -10.38
CA ALA A 23 20.03 -11.87 -8.93
C ALA A 23 19.69 -10.44 -8.44
N THR A 24 19.62 -9.44 -9.34
CA THR A 24 19.38 -8.04 -8.98
C THR A 24 17.90 -7.60 -9.05
N ILE A 25 16.95 -8.51 -9.32
CA ILE A 25 15.53 -8.16 -9.55
C ILE A 25 14.61 -8.69 -8.43
N LEU A 26 15.17 -9.17 -7.32
CA LEU A 26 14.38 -9.63 -6.17
C LEU A 26 14.08 -8.47 -5.21
N GLY A 27 13.28 -7.52 -5.65
CA GLY A 27 12.48 -6.71 -4.74
C GLY A 27 11.12 -7.37 -4.63
N GLU A 28 10.69 -7.76 -3.44
CA GLU A 28 9.28 -8.11 -3.20
C GLU A 28 8.47 -6.81 -3.34
N ASP A 29 7.93 -6.58 -4.53
CA ASP A 29 7.01 -5.49 -4.80
C ASP A 29 5.59 -5.94 -4.46
N GLY A 30 4.82 -5.07 -3.82
CA GLY A 30 3.47 -5.40 -3.38
C GLY A 30 2.91 -4.50 -2.28
N LEU A 31 1.62 -4.65 -2.06
CA LEU A 31 0.91 -3.99 -0.98
C LEU A 31 1.33 -4.58 0.37
N ILE A 32 1.45 -3.72 1.37
CA ILE A 32 1.43 -4.14 2.77
C ILE A 32 0.05 -4.74 3.11
N SER A 33 -0.06 -5.46 4.23
CA SER A 33 -1.33 -6.09 4.62
C SER A 33 -2.46 -5.05 4.65
N ASN A 34 -3.43 -5.22 3.76
CA ASN A 34 -4.55 -4.29 3.53
C ASN A 34 -4.11 -2.84 3.27
N GLY A 35 -3.03 -2.64 2.50
CA GLY A 35 -2.49 -1.31 2.15
C GLY A 35 -3.34 -0.49 1.18
N ASP A 36 -4.29 -1.12 0.50
CA ASP A 36 -5.28 -0.53 -0.42
C ASP A 36 -6.66 -0.33 0.23
N PHE A 37 -6.85 -0.78 1.47
CA PHE A 37 -8.10 -0.66 2.23
C PHE A 37 -9.31 -1.41 1.64
N GLU A 38 -9.11 -2.34 0.71
CA GLU A 38 -10.19 -3.11 0.09
C GLU A 38 -10.65 -4.31 0.93
N THR A 39 -9.94 -4.66 2.01
CA THR A 39 -10.39 -5.70 2.94
C THR A 39 -11.42 -5.12 3.93
N PRO A 40 -12.64 -5.68 3.98
CA PRO A 40 -13.68 -5.18 4.88
C PRO A 40 -13.36 -5.46 6.35
N PRO A 41 -13.79 -4.58 7.27
CA PRO A 41 -13.88 -4.90 8.69
C PRO A 41 -14.74 -6.15 8.96
N ALA A 42 -14.67 -6.70 10.18
CA ALA A 42 -15.42 -7.91 10.56
C ALA A 42 -16.96 -7.78 10.41
N GLY A 43 -17.48 -6.55 10.33
CA GLY A 43 -18.91 -6.25 10.08
C GLY A 43 -19.25 -5.89 8.64
N GLY A 44 -18.30 -5.98 7.70
CA GLY A 44 -18.45 -5.47 6.33
C GLY A 44 -18.23 -3.96 6.23
N PHE A 45 -18.39 -3.42 5.02
CA PHE A 45 -18.41 -1.98 4.80
C PHE A 45 -19.78 -1.42 5.21
N SER A 46 -19.78 -0.46 6.13
CA SER A 46 -21.02 0.21 6.55
C SER A 46 -21.60 1.04 5.40
N SER A 47 -22.89 0.85 5.09
CA SER A 47 -23.59 1.62 4.05
C SER A 47 -23.94 3.05 4.46
N GLU A 48 -23.98 3.31 5.76
CA GLU A 48 -24.21 4.63 6.34
C GLU A 48 -22.83 5.17 6.74
N GLY A 49 -22.32 6.11 5.93
CA GLY A 49 -20.95 6.64 5.97
C GLY A 49 -20.57 7.44 7.20
N VAL A 50 -21.15 7.14 8.36
CA VAL A 50 -20.77 7.63 9.68
C VAL A 50 -20.89 6.44 10.62
N ALA A 51 -19.84 5.61 10.67
CA ALA A 51 -19.69 4.67 11.76
C ALA A 51 -19.27 5.49 13.00
N ASP A 52 -20.25 5.83 13.83
CA ASP A 52 -20.02 6.45 15.14
C ASP A 52 -19.42 5.37 16.08
N GLY A 53 -18.12 5.15 15.95
CA GLY A 53 -17.37 4.15 16.68
C GLY A 53 -15.99 3.91 16.06
N PRO A 54 -15.01 3.39 16.82
CA PRO A 54 -13.69 3.06 16.29
C PRO A 54 -13.85 2.00 15.20
N THR A 55 -13.84 2.43 13.93
CA THR A 55 -13.87 1.53 12.78
C THR A 55 -12.52 0.82 12.77
N SER A 56 -12.52 -0.46 13.15
CA SER A 56 -11.31 -1.26 13.11
C SER A 56 -10.93 -1.53 11.65
N ILE A 57 -9.95 -0.81 11.13
CA ILE A 57 -9.39 -1.06 9.80
C ILE A 57 -8.53 -2.33 9.89
N PRO A 58 -8.82 -3.40 9.13
CA PRO A 58 -8.04 -4.62 9.20
C PRO A 58 -6.55 -4.36 8.95
N SER A 59 -5.67 -4.89 9.80
CA SER A 59 -4.20 -4.73 9.75
C SER A 59 -3.64 -3.36 10.13
N TRP A 60 -4.48 -2.37 10.46
CA TRP A 60 -4.05 -1.02 10.79
C TRP A 60 -4.43 -0.64 12.22
N ARG A 61 -3.57 0.15 12.87
CA ARG A 61 -3.90 0.87 14.09
C ARG A 61 -4.38 2.27 13.71
N SER A 62 -5.38 2.77 14.42
CA SER A 62 -5.94 4.11 14.21
C SER A 62 -5.98 4.87 15.53
N ASN A 63 -5.75 6.18 15.46
CA ASN A 63 -5.90 7.10 16.58
C ASN A 63 -6.56 8.38 16.07
N GLY A 64 -7.44 8.98 16.87
CA GLY A 64 -8.33 10.08 16.46
C GLY A 64 -9.48 9.63 15.55
N THR A 65 -10.05 10.60 14.84
CA THR A 65 -11.25 10.42 14.00
C THR A 65 -10.87 9.87 12.64
N VAL A 66 -11.13 8.58 12.44
CA VAL A 66 -10.78 7.83 11.23
C VAL A 66 -12.02 7.17 10.66
N GLU A 67 -12.28 7.43 9.38
CA GLU A 67 -13.44 6.89 8.68
C GLU A 67 -13.01 6.10 7.46
N LEU A 68 -13.70 4.99 7.19
CA LEU A 68 -13.57 4.26 5.94
C LEU A 68 -14.58 4.83 4.95
N VAL A 69 -14.10 5.28 3.80
CA VAL A 69 -14.93 5.94 2.78
C VAL A 69 -14.91 5.14 1.48
N GLN A 70 -16.02 5.21 0.75
CA GLN A 70 -16.15 4.57 -0.56
C GLN A 70 -16.11 5.59 -1.69
N SER A 71 -15.57 5.19 -2.83
CA SER A 71 -15.61 5.97 -4.07
C SER A 71 -17.06 6.30 -4.43
N GLY A 72 -17.31 7.58 -4.69
CA GLY A 72 -18.66 8.08 -5.00
C GLY A 72 -19.54 8.37 -3.78
N GLN A 73 -19.09 8.07 -2.56
CA GLN A 73 -19.80 8.45 -1.33
C GLN A 73 -19.98 9.97 -1.30
N ARG A 74 -21.18 10.40 -0.89
CA ARG A 74 -21.52 11.82 -0.78
C ARG A 74 -21.49 12.26 0.67
N GLN A 75 -20.85 13.40 0.92
CA GLN A 75 -20.94 14.12 2.18
C GLN A 75 -21.54 15.49 1.88
N GLY A 76 -22.78 15.71 2.31
CA GLY A 76 -23.58 16.85 1.87
C GLY A 76 -23.72 16.90 0.35
N GLY A 77 -23.33 18.02 -0.26
CA GLY A 77 -23.35 18.22 -1.72
C GLY A 77 -22.07 17.77 -2.45
N MET A 78 -21.07 17.24 -1.74
CA MET A 78 -19.76 16.91 -2.29
C MET A 78 -19.56 15.40 -2.41
N ILE A 79 -18.74 14.99 -3.39
CA ILE A 79 -18.34 13.59 -3.60
C ILE A 79 -16.95 13.41 -3.01
N LEU A 80 -16.78 12.35 -2.21
CA LEU A 80 -15.47 11.95 -1.70
C LEU A 80 -14.67 11.26 -2.81
N VAL A 81 -13.46 11.76 -3.04
CA VAL A 81 -12.55 11.22 -4.06
C VAL A 81 -11.68 10.15 -3.41
N VAL A 82 -11.73 8.95 -3.98
CA VAL A 82 -10.84 7.83 -3.67
C VAL A 82 -9.77 7.77 -4.76
N PRO A 83 -8.47 7.96 -4.44
CA PRO A 83 -7.40 8.04 -5.45
C PRO A 83 -7.16 6.75 -6.24
N GLU A 84 -7.40 5.59 -5.62
CA GLU A 84 -7.13 4.26 -6.15
C GLU A 84 -8.14 3.29 -5.54
N GLY A 85 -8.59 2.28 -6.29
CA GLY A 85 -9.57 1.32 -5.80
C GLY A 85 -10.99 1.87 -5.57
N THR A 86 -11.68 1.21 -4.64
CA THR A 86 -13.06 1.47 -4.23
C THR A 86 -13.15 2.10 -2.85
N HIS A 87 -12.19 1.84 -1.97
CA HIS A 87 -12.17 2.27 -0.59
C HIS A 87 -10.93 3.09 -0.28
N ALA A 88 -11.06 4.00 0.69
CA ALA A 88 -9.93 4.72 1.26
C ALA A 88 -10.20 5.04 2.73
N VAL A 89 -9.14 5.41 3.44
CA VAL A 89 -9.25 5.96 4.78
C VAL A 89 -9.27 7.49 4.71
N ARG A 90 -10.24 8.09 5.41
CA ARG A 90 -10.33 9.53 5.64
C ARG A 90 -9.91 9.84 7.07
N LEU A 91 -8.93 10.73 7.19
CA LEU A 91 -8.41 11.19 8.47
C LEU A 91 -9.03 12.54 8.85
N GLY A 92 -9.43 12.67 10.12
CA GLY A 92 -9.66 13.95 10.78
C GLY A 92 -8.36 14.72 11.03
N ASN A 93 -8.48 15.92 11.59
CA ASN A 93 -7.34 16.86 11.71
C ASN A 93 -6.18 16.31 12.53
N ASP A 94 -6.49 15.63 13.64
CA ASP A 94 -5.50 15.07 14.58
C ASP A 94 -5.50 13.52 14.54
N ALA A 95 -5.92 12.95 13.41
CA ALA A 95 -6.03 11.51 13.25
C ALA A 95 -4.80 10.93 12.55
N GLU A 96 -4.47 9.69 12.90
CA GLU A 96 -3.37 8.93 12.30
C GLU A 96 -3.78 7.46 12.09
N ILE A 97 -3.13 6.84 11.11
CA ILE A 97 -3.10 5.39 10.94
C ILE A 97 -1.66 4.90 10.91
N SER A 98 -1.41 3.73 11.46
CA SER A 98 -0.07 3.14 11.50
C SER A 98 -0.10 1.62 11.36
N GLN A 99 1.00 1.11 10.80
CA GLN A 99 1.27 -0.31 10.67
C GLN A 99 2.75 -0.55 10.99
N GLU A 100 3.03 -1.61 11.73
CA GLU A 100 4.40 -2.04 12.04
C GLU A 100 4.83 -3.11 11.04
N LEU A 101 5.99 -2.92 10.43
CA LEU A 101 6.54 -3.83 9.41
C LEU A 101 7.86 -4.41 9.90
N THR A 102 8.05 -5.72 9.67
CA THR A 102 9.35 -6.37 9.92
C THR A 102 10.22 -6.21 8.67
N LEU A 103 11.40 -5.62 8.82
CA LEU A 103 12.32 -5.33 7.71
C LEU A 103 13.64 -6.07 7.87
N GLU A 104 14.29 -6.37 6.74
CA GLU A 104 15.64 -6.93 6.70
C GLU A 104 16.72 -5.84 6.78
N LYS A 105 17.73 -6.09 7.62
CA LYS A 105 18.86 -5.17 7.80
C LYS A 105 19.75 -5.14 6.56
N GLY A 106 20.07 -3.94 6.08
CA GLY A 106 20.96 -3.74 4.94
C GLY A 106 20.26 -3.70 3.58
N ALA A 107 18.94 -3.91 3.55
CA ALA A 107 18.10 -3.68 2.39
C ALA A 107 17.68 -2.21 2.27
N MET A 108 17.27 -1.82 1.06
CA MET A 108 16.71 -0.51 0.74
C MET A 108 15.24 -0.68 0.38
N TYR A 109 14.38 0.15 0.97
CA TYR A 109 12.94 0.12 0.78
C TYR A 109 12.45 1.45 0.22
N SER A 110 11.34 1.40 -0.51
CA SER A 110 10.59 2.57 -0.95
C SER A 110 9.13 2.37 -0.58
N VAL A 111 8.49 3.42 -0.09
CA VAL A 111 7.06 3.42 0.27
C VAL A 111 6.36 4.44 -0.61
N THR A 112 5.28 4.02 -1.25
CA THR A 112 4.44 4.88 -2.10
C THR A 112 3.00 4.82 -1.59
N PHE A 113 2.34 5.97 -1.51
CA PHE A 113 0.93 6.06 -1.14
C PHE A 113 0.28 7.20 -1.92
N SER A 114 -1.04 7.10 -2.08
CA SER A 114 -1.86 8.11 -2.75
C SER A 114 -2.74 8.81 -1.73
N ALA A 115 -2.89 10.13 -1.86
CA ALA A 115 -3.73 10.93 -0.98
C ALA A 115 -4.53 11.96 -1.79
N ALA A 116 -5.77 12.20 -1.35
CA ALA A 116 -6.62 13.26 -1.88
C ALA A 116 -7.15 14.13 -0.74
N ARG A 117 -7.33 15.42 -1.03
CA ARG A 117 -7.96 16.37 -0.11
C ARG A 117 -9.45 16.44 -0.40
N THR A 118 -10.29 16.40 0.64
CA THR A 118 -11.73 16.63 0.51
C THR A 118 -12.01 18.14 0.58
N CYS A 119 -13.04 18.60 -0.15
CA CYS A 119 -13.36 20.03 -0.26
C CYS A 119 -14.10 20.62 0.96
N ALA A 120 -14.42 19.81 1.97
CA ALA A 120 -15.04 20.23 3.23
C ALA A 120 -14.00 20.85 4.19
N GLN A 121 -13.28 21.89 3.75
CA GLN A 121 -12.17 22.50 4.49
C GLN A 121 -12.61 23.29 5.75
N LEU A 122 -13.91 23.47 5.97
CA LEU A 122 -14.47 24.17 7.13
C LEU A 122 -15.23 23.25 8.10
N GLU A 123 -15.39 21.97 7.77
CA GLU A 123 -15.99 21.00 8.69
C GLU A 123 -14.87 20.31 9.45
N SER A 124 -14.75 20.63 10.73
CA SER A 124 -13.96 19.85 11.67
C SER A 124 -14.56 18.46 11.76
N LEU A 125 -13.85 17.43 11.30
CA LEU A 125 -14.06 16.08 11.79
C LEU A 125 -13.48 16.03 13.21
N ASN A 126 -14.29 16.47 14.17
CA ASN A 126 -13.98 16.38 15.59
C ASN A 126 -14.57 15.08 16.12
#